data_AF-J3EL53-F1
#
_entry.id   AF-J3EL53-F1
#
_cell.length_a   1.000
_cell.length_b   1.000
_cell.length_c   1.000
_cell.angle_alpha   90.00
_cell.angle_beta   90.00
_cell.angle_gamma   90.00
#
_symmetry.space_group_name_H-M   'P 1'
#
loop_
_entity.id
_entity.type
_entity.pdbx_description
1 polymer ?
#
loop_
_entity_poly.entity_id
_entity_poly.type
_entity_poly.pdbx_seq_one_letter_code
_entity_poly.pdbx_strand_id
1 'polypeptide(L)'
;MGRAKEKNSTDDYRSIDIRALHRAGLIRAGSTCNWMWKRSGELVGTIGIGVENLNRLRLRYRLTTNGESESKDYPVPITWTPCHLGGNRA
;
A
#
# COMPACT_ATOMS: atom_id res chain seq x y z
N MET A 1 18.76 11.27 32.59
CA MET A 1 17.47 10.56 32.46
C MET A 1 16.84 10.92 31.13
N GLY A 2 16.30 9.93 30.40
CA GLY A 2 15.30 10.08 29.32
C GLY A 2 15.67 10.88 28.07
N ARG A 3 16.32 10.26 27.08
CA ARG A 3 16.29 10.76 25.68
C ARG A 3 14.88 10.55 25.13
N ALA A 4 14.16 11.64 24.85
CA ALA A 4 12.91 11.61 24.09
C ALA A 4 13.18 10.94 22.74
N LYS A 5 12.66 9.73 22.57
CA LYS A 5 12.73 9.01 21.31
C LYS A 5 11.64 9.56 20.40
N GLU A 6 11.82 10.79 19.95
CA GLU A 6 11.14 11.31 18.76
C GLU A 6 11.71 10.59 17.55
N LYS A 7 11.29 9.33 17.39
CA LYS A 7 11.36 8.63 16.12
C LYS A 7 9.94 8.26 15.82
N ASN A 8 9.24 9.18 15.16
CA ASN A 8 8.17 8.81 14.24
C ASN A 8 8.84 7.92 13.18
N SER A 9 9.06 6.65 13.56
CA SER A 9 9.70 5.67 12.69
C SER A 9 8.77 5.53 11.50
N THR A 10 9.34 5.46 10.30
CA THR A 10 8.61 5.14 9.08
C THR A 10 7.75 3.87 9.21
N ASP A 11 8.00 3.03 10.23
CA ASP A 11 7.17 1.90 10.68
C ASP A 11 5.71 2.27 11.05
N ASP A 12 5.46 3.49 11.55
CA ASP A 12 4.09 3.96 11.82
C ASP A 12 3.35 4.36 10.53
N TYR A 13 4.06 4.49 9.41
CA TYR A 13 3.43 4.69 8.11
C TYR A 13 3.01 3.32 7.57
N ARG A 14 1.69 3.13 7.51
CA ARG A 14 1.03 1.96 6.90
C ARG A 14 1.51 1.76 5.47
N SER A 15 2.53 0.92 5.32
CA SER A 15 3.14 0.60 4.04
C SER A 15 2.24 -0.37 3.29
N ILE A 16 2.10 -0.17 1.98
CA ILE A 16 1.37 -1.07 1.09
C ILE A 16 2.42 -1.78 0.26
N ASP A 17 2.50 -3.10 0.43
CA ASP A 17 3.43 -3.89 -0.37
C ASP A 17 2.79 -4.22 -1.73
N ILE A 18 3.13 -3.42 -2.74
CA ILE A 18 2.65 -3.62 -4.12
C ILE A 18 3.08 -4.98 -4.66
N ARG A 19 4.21 -5.53 -4.20
CA ARG A 19 4.69 -6.86 -4.61
C ARG A 19 3.81 -7.98 -4.06
N ALA A 20 3.27 -7.85 -2.86
CA ALA A 20 2.33 -8.79 -2.26
C ALA A 20 1.00 -8.78 -3.03
N LEU A 21 0.49 -7.60 -3.38
CA LEU A 21 -0.68 -7.45 -4.25
C LEU A 21 -0.45 -8.11 -5.61
N HIS A 22 0.72 -7.91 -6.21
CA HIS A 22 1.07 -8.52 -7.48
C HIS A 22 1.18 -10.06 -7.37
N ARG A 23 1.86 -10.57 -6.32
CA ARG A 23 1.97 -12.02 -6.07
C ARG A 23 0.63 -12.69 -5.80
N ALA A 24 -0.30 -11.98 -5.18
CA ALA A 24 -1.68 -12.43 -4.98
C ALA A 24 -2.53 -12.36 -6.27
N GLY A 25 -1.99 -11.85 -7.38
CA GLY A 25 -2.73 -11.72 -8.65
C GLY A 25 -3.78 -10.61 -8.64
N LEU A 26 -3.70 -9.68 -7.68
CA LEU A 26 -4.67 -8.60 -7.48
C LEU A 26 -4.40 -7.40 -8.40
N ILE A 27 -3.19 -7.28 -8.95
CA ILE A 27 -2.84 -6.24 -9.93
C ILE A 27 -3.22 -6.71 -11.34
N ARG A 28 -4.50 -6.57 -11.67
CA ARG A 28 -5.05 -6.79 -13.01
C ARG A 28 -5.69 -5.51 -13.52
N ALA A 29 -5.43 -5.13 -14.77
CA ALA A 29 -6.05 -3.94 -15.36
C ALA A 29 -7.58 -3.98 -15.22
N GLY A 30 -8.17 -2.90 -14.71
CA GLY A 30 -9.60 -2.80 -14.40
C GLY A 30 -10.05 -3.50 -13.12
N SER A 31 -9.16 -4.15 -12.38
CA SER A 31 -9.50 -4.78 -11.10
C SER A 31 -9.50 -3.78 -9.96
N THR A 32 -10.40 -3.97 -9.01
CA THR A 32 -10.42 -3.21 -7.76
C THR A 32 -10.30 -4.18 -6.60
N CYS A 33 -9.45 -3.82 -5.65
CA CYS A 33 -9.14 -4.65 -4.48
C CYS A 33 -9.18 -3.77 -3.24
N ASN A 34 -9.52 -4.35 -2.11
CA ASN A 34 -9.33 -3.70 -0.82
C ASN A 34 -8.10 -4.30 -0.15
N TRP A 35 -7.28 -3.44 0.44
CA TRP A 35 -6.16 -3.81 1.27
C TRP A 35 -6.47 -3.39 2.69
N MET A 36 -6.31 -4.30 3.63
CA MET A 36 -6.58 -4.06 5.04
C MET A 36 -5.34 -4.33 5.85
N TRP A 37 -5.00 -3.40 6.74
CA TRP A 37 -3.89 -3.56 7.66
C TRP A 37 -4.42 -4.21 8.94
N LYS A 38 -3.75 -5.29 9.37
CA LYS A 38 -4.01 -5.93 10.66
C LYS A 38 -2.79 -5.73 11.55
N ARG A 39 -2.99 -5.26 12.79
CA ARG A 39 -1.94 -5.16 13.82
C ARG A 39 -2.37 -6.02 14.99
N SER A 40 -1.53 -6.98 15.38
CA SER A 40 -1.85 -7.92 16.47
C SER A 40 -3.22 -8.64 16.31
N GLY A 41 -3.62 -8.93 15.06
CA GLY A 41 -4.92 -9.55 14.75
C GLY A 41 -6.10 -8.58 14.61
N GLU A 42 -5.95 -7.33 15.05
CA GLU A 42 -6.99 -6.30 14.95
C GLU A 42 -6.89 -5.52 13.64
N LEU A 43 -8.03 -5.27 13.00
CA LEU A 43 -8.10 -4.45 11.79
C LEU A 43 -7.86 -2.99 12.15
N VAL A 44 -6.72 -2.44 11.74
CA VAL A 44 -6.34 -1.05 12.03
C VAL A 44 -6.72 -0.07 10.92
N GLY A 45 -7.09 -0.58 9.74
CA GLY A 45 -7.52 0.27 8.65
C GLY A 45 -7.72 -0.49 7.35
N THR A 46 -8.42 0.14 6.40
CA THR A 46 -8.65 -0.41 5.07
C THR A 46 -8.45 0.69 4.03
N ILE A 47 -7.87 0.33 2.89
CA ILE A 47 -7.69 1.16 1.70
C ILE A 47 -8.25 0.43 0.48
N GLY A 48 -8.95 1.16 -0.38
CA GLY A 48 -9.31 0.70 -1.72
C GLY A 48 -8.17 0.96 -2.70
N ILE A 49 -7.88 -0.03 -3.53
CA ILE A 49 -6.87 0.02 -4.58
C ILE A 49 -7.57 -0.33 -5.89
N GLY A 50 -7.71 0.64 -6.78
CA GLY A 50 -8.14 0.42 -8.15
C GLY A 50 -6.93 0.29 -9.05
N VAL A 51 -6.86 -0.78 -9.84
CA VAL A 51 -5.80 -0.97 -10.83
C VAL A 51 -6.32 -0.42 -12.13
N GLU A 52 -5.98 0.83 -12.45
CA GLU A 52 -6.33 1.39 -13.76
C GLU A 52 -5.53 0.67 -14.86
N ASN A 53 -4.22 0.52 -14.63
CA ASN A 53 -3.29 -0.14 -15.55
C ASN A 53 -2.20 -0.88 -14.75
N LEU A 54 -1.43 -1.76 -15.40
CA LEU A 54 -0.27 -2.42 -14.77
C LEU A 54 0.75 -1.42 -14.20
N ASN A 55 0.83 -0.22 -14.76
CA ASN A 55 1.73 0.86 -14.33
C ASN A 55 1.04 1.96 -13.51
N ARG A 56 -0.26 1.86 -13.22
CA ARG A 56 -1.00 2.95 -12.57
C ARG A 56 -2.10 2.38 -11.67
N LEU A 57 -1.96 2.63 -10.39
CA LEU A 57 -2.97 2.34 -9.39
C LEU A 57 -3.70 3.62 -9.02
N ARG A 58 -4.90 3.49 -8.48
CA ARG A 58 -5.68 4.55 -7.88
C ARG A 58 -5.95 4.16 -6.44
N LEU A 59 -5.43 4.93 -5.51
CA LEU A 59 -5.60 4.70 -4.09
C LEU A 59 -6.80 5.51 -3.61
N ARG A 60 -7.76 4.85 -2.97
CA ARG A 60 -8.95 5.46 -2.39
C ARG A 60 -9.14 5.02 -0.95
N TYR A 61 -8.96 5.92 0.00
CA TYR A 61 -9.16 5.65 1.42
C TYR A 61 -9.72 6.86 2.15
N ARG A 62 -10.22 6.61 3.36
CA ARG A 62 -10.62 7.66 4.29
C ARG A 62 -9.66 7.64 5.47
N LEU A 63 -9.00 8.77 5.71
CA LEU A 63 -8.15 8.97 6.87
C LEU A 63 -8.96 9.76 7.89
N THR A 64 -9.07 9.26 9.12
CA THR A 64 -9.65 10.04 10.22
C THR A 64 -8.53 10.51 11.13
N THR A 65 -8.30 11.81 11.18
CA THR A 65 -7.28 12.44 12.03
C THR A 65 -7.95 13.49 12.91
N ASN A 66 -7.70 13.44 14.22
CA ASN A 66 -8.25 14.40 15.17
C ASN A 66 -9.78 14.61 15.10
N GLY A 67 -10.54 13.55 14.78
CA GLY A 67 -12.00 13.60 14.61
C GLY A 67 -12.48 14.04 13.22
N GLU A 68 -11.57 14.50 12.36
CA GLU A 68 -11.88 14.89 10.98
C GLU A 68 -11.62 13.74 10.02
N SER A 69 -12.64 13.38 9.24
CA SER A 69 -12.52 12.32 8.23
C SER A 69 -12.27 12.91 6.86
N GLU A 70 -11.06 12.69 6.33
CA GLU A 70 -10.66 13.14 5.01
C GLU A 70 -10.67 11.97 4.03
N SER A 71 -11.34 12.15 2.90
CA SER A 71 -11.35 11.15 1.82
C SER A 71 -10.23 11.48 0.84
N LYS A 72 -9.26 10.56 0.69
CA LYS A 72 -8.17 10.66 -0.28
C LYS A 72 -8.45 9.74 -1.45
N ASP A 73 -8.37 10.29 -2.66
CA ASP A 73 -8.47 9.59 -3.93
C ASP A 73 -7.39 10.14 -4.86
N TYR A 74 -6.39 9.33 -5.19
CA TYR A 74 -5.33 9.77 -6.09
C TYR A 74 -4.68 8.62 -6.86
N PRO A 75 -4.27 8.86 -8.12
CA PRO A 75 -3.50 7.91 -8.90
C PRO A 75 -2.04 7.86 -8.41
N VAL A 76 -1.50 6.65 -8.30
CA VAL A 76 -0.11 6.34 -7.97
C VAL A 76 0.51 5.56 -9.13
N PRO A 77 1.55 6.09 -9.79
CA PRO A 77 2.28 5.33 -10.80
C PRO A 77 3.07 4.19 -10.13
N ILE A 78 2.99 2.99 -10.72
CA ILE A 78 3.86 1.86 -10.37
C ILE A 78 5.08 1.92 -11.27
N THR A 79 6.24 2.16 -10.66
CA THR A 79 7.52 1.95 -11.30
C THR A 79 7.91 0.49 -11.16
N TRP A 80 7.86 -0.25 -12.27
CA TRP A 80 8.43 -1.59 -12.33
C TRP A 80 9.94 -1.45 -12.46
N THR A 81 10.67 -1.96 -11.48
CA THR A 81 12.09 -2.22 -11.71
C THR A 81 12.16 -3.46 -12.61
N PRO A 82 12.63 -3.35 -13.87
CA PRO A 82 12.84 -4.53 -14.69
C PRO A 82 13.76 -5.47 -13.92
N CYS A 83 13.36 -6.72 -13.81
CA CYS A 83 14.16 -7.74 -13.14
C CYS A 83 15.41 -7.98 -14.02
N HIS A 84 16.50 -7.28 -13.73
CA HIS A 84 17.81 -7.52 -14.37
C HIS A 84 18.50 -8.80 -13.87
N LEU A 85 17.79 -9.67 -13.16
CA LEU A 85 18.29 -11.00 -12.81
C LEU A 85 17.92 -11.96 -13.95
N GLY A 86 18.70 -11.89 -15.03
CA GLY A 86 18.81 -12.97 -15.99
C GLY A 86 19.24 -14.23 -15.25
N GLY A 87 18.31 -15.17 -15.11
CA GLY A 87 18.55 -16.40 -14.36
C GLY A 87 17.54 -17.45 -14.76
N ASN A 88 17.78 -18.08 -15.91
CA ASN A 88 17.24 -19.39 -16.19
C ASN A 88 17.65 -20.32 -15.04
N ARG A 89 16.71 -20.71 -14.19
CA ARG A 89 16.89 -21.89 -13.35
C ARG A 89 16.36 -23.07 -14.18
N ALA A 90 17.30 -23.75 -14.84
CA ALA A 90 17.12 -25.14 -15.22
C ALA A 90 17.05 -25.99 -13.94
#